data_AF-A0A3R7YQJ5-F1
#
_entry.id   AF-A0A3R7YQJ5-F1
#
_cell.length_a   1.000
_cell.length_b   1.000
_cell.length_c   1.000
_cell.angle_alpha   90.00
_cell.angle_beta   90.00
_cell.angle_gamma   90.00
#
_symmetry.space_group_name_H-M   'P 1'
#
loop_
_entity.id
_entity.type
_entity.pdbx_description
1 polymer ?
#
loop_
_entity_poly.entity_id
_entity_poly.type
_entity_poly.pdbx_seq_one_letter_code
_entity_poly.pdbx_strand_id
1 'polypeptide(L)'
;VMEAIRIRKSGFALRLLHQDFVDRYRLVLGSKAAAGLRTLDAASAAQQLVTQLVANKWVSQEECLIGRTKVFAKSTVQDFLERAR
;
A
#
# COMPACT_ATOMS: atom_id res chain seq x y z
N VAL A 1 4.55 20.23 -20.05
CA VAL A 1 5.30 19.22 -19.26
C VAL A 1 4.98 19.30 -17.76
N MET A 2 4.94 20.50 -17.13
CA MET A 2 4.63 20.64 -15.69
C MET A 2 3.22 20.19 -15.28
N GLU A 3 2.18 20.42 -16.11
CA GLU A 3 0.80 19.97 -15.82
C GLU A 3 0.69 18.46 -15.59
N ALA A 4 1.32 17.65 -16.44
CA ALA A 4 1.26 16.19 -16.35
C ALA A 4 1.94 15.67 -15.08
N ILE A 5 3.03 16.31 -14.66
CA ILE A 5 3.72 16.03 -13.40
C ILE A 5 2.84 16.41 -12.22
N ARG A 6 2.16 17.57 -12.29
CA ARG A 6 1.24 18.04 -11.25
C ARG A 6 0.04 17.08 -11.06
N ILE A 7 -0.56 16.61 -12.17
CA ILE A 7 -1.65 15.64 -12.15
C ILE A 7 -1.19 14.30 -11.55
N ARG A 8 0.03 13.85 -11.88
CA ARG A 8 0.59 12.61 -11.31
C ARG A 8 0.89 12.74 -9.81
N LYS A 9 1.30 13.93 -9.36
CA LYS A 9 1.51 14.25 -7.93
C LYS A 9 0.19 14.37 -7.15
N SER A 10 -0.87 14.86 -7.76
CA SER A 10 -2.19 14.95 -7.13
C SER A 10 -2.96 13.63 -7.13
N GLY A 11 -2.61 12.69 -8.03
CA GLY A 11 -3.23 11.38 -8.13
C GLY A 11 -2.52 10.25 -7.36
N PHE A 12 -2.97 9.02 -7.58
CA PHE A 12 -2.33 7.82 -7.05
C PHE A 12 -1.20 7.35 -7.98
N ALA A 13 0.03 7.52 -7.52
CA ALA A 13 1.25 7.15 -8.23
C ALA A 13 1.43 5.63 -8.28
N LEU A 14 1.18 4.95 -7.16
CA LEU A 14 1.26 3.50 -7.04
C LEU A 14 -0.09 2.87 -7.36
N ARG A 15 -0.07 1.82 -8.21
CA ARG A 15 -1.23 0.97 -8.51
C ARG A 15 -0.78 -0.46 -8.65
N LEU A 16 -1.02 -1.29 -7.65
CA LEU A 16 -0.60 -2.69 -7.63
C LEU A 16 -1.79 -3.60 -7.44
N LEU A 17 -1.73 -4.81 -8.00
CA LEU A 17 -2.68 -5.86 -7.64
C LEU A 17 -2.54 -6.18 -6.16
N HIS A 18 -3.62 -6.65 -5.53
CA HIS A 18 -3.61 -6.99 -4.11
C HIS A 18 -2.50 -7.98 -3.76
N GLN A 19 -2.29 -9.01 -4.59
CA GLN A 19 -1.24 -10.00 -4.40
C GLN A 19 0.16 -9.37 -4.45
N ASP A 20 0.46 -8.60 -5.50
CA ASP A 20 1.76 -7.93 -5.65
C ASP A 20 2.04 -6.96 -4.49
N PHE A 21 1.01 -6.24 -4.03
CA PHE A 21 1.12 -5.31 -2.92
C PHE A 21 1.48 -6.04 -1.61
N VAL A 22 0.80 -7.14 -1.32
CA VAL A 22 1.07 -7.96 -0.12
C VAL A 22 2.44 -8.59 -0.20
N ASP A 23 2.81 -9.19 -1.33
CA ASP A 23 4.11 -9.84 -1.48
C ASP A 23 5.27 -8.86 -1.34
N ARG A 24 5.11 -7.63 -1.84
CA ARG A 24 6.14 -6.60 -1.76
C ARG A 24 6.26 -5.98 -0.38
N TYR A 25 5.14 -5.65 0.28
CA TYR A 25 5.16 -4.81 1.47
C TYR A 25 4.80 -5.51 2.79
N ARG A 26 4.46 -6.82 2.79
CA ARG A 26 4.18 -7.55 4.05
C ARG A 26 5.33 -7.48 5.07
N LEU A 27 6.57 -7.37 4.59
CA LEU A 27 7.77 -7.34 5.44
C LEU A 27 7.87 -6.04 6.25
N VAL A 28 7.22 -4.96 5.80
CA VAL A 28 7.18 -3.66 6.49
C VAL A 28 6.51 -3.77 7.86
N LEU A 29 5.60 -4.75 8.07
CA LEU A 29 4.95 -4.99 9.35
C LEU A 29 5.75 -5.89 10.31
N GLY A 30 6.91 -6.39 9.89
CA GLY A 30 7.71 -7.36 10.65
C GLY A 30 7.29 -8.82 10.44
N SER A 31 8.19 -9.75 10.80
CA SER A 31 8.11 -11.18 10.44
C SER A 31 6.82 -11.88 10.91
N LYS A 32 6.34 -11.58 12.12
CA LYS A 32 5.16 -12.23 12.70
C LYS A 32 3.84 -11.81 12.02
N ALA A 33 3.69 -10.51 11.74
CA ALA A 33 2.52 -10.00 11.03
C ALA A 33 2.53 -10.44 9.55
N ALA A 34 3.71 -10.48 8.92
CA ALA A 34 3.88 -10.93 7.54
C ALA A 34 3.43 -12.39 7.31
N ALA A 35 3.64 -13.27 8.29
CA ALA A 35 3.24 -14.68 8.19
C ALA A 35 1.72 -14.86 8.16
N GLY A 36 0.97 -14.09 8.97
CA GLY A 36 -0.50 -14.14 9.00
C GLY A 36 -1.16 -13.67 7.71
N LEU A 37 -0.48 -12.84 6.91
CA LEU A 37 -0.99 -12.37 5.62
C LEU A 37 -0.90 -13.41 4.51
N ARG A 38 -0.07 -14.45 4.64
CA ARG A 38 0.08 -15.50 3.62
C ARG A 38 -1.07 -16.51 3.61
N THR A 39 -1.80 -16.63 4.71
CA THR A 39 -2.90 -17.59 4.86
C THR A 39 -4.25 -17.02 4.41
N LEU A 40 -4.30 -15.73 4.12
CA LEU A 40 -5.51 -15.02 3.72
C LEU A 40 -5.59 -14.91 2.19
N ASP A 41 -6.81 -14.68 1.68
CA ASP A 41 -6.98 -14.27 0.29
C ASP A 41 -6.33 -12.91 0.04
N ALA A 42 -5.89 -12.66 -1.20
CA ALA A 42 -5.12 -11.47 -1.52
C ALA A 42 -5.84 -10.16 -1.18
N ALA A 43 -7.18 -10.10 -1.35
CA ALA A 43 -7.96 -8.90 -1.08
C ALA A 43 -8.03 -8.62 0.43
N SER A 44 -8.36 -9.62 1.25
CA SER A 44 -8.36 -9.51 2.71
C SER A 44 -6.96 -9.23 3.25
N ALA A 45 -5.92 -9.86 2.70
CA ALA A 45 -4.54 -9.62 3.08
C ALA A 45 -4.10 -8.18 2.79
N ALA A 46 -4.44 -7.65 1.61
CA ALA A 46 -4.17 -6.25 1.28
C ALA A 46 -4.93 -5.30 2.21
N GLN A 47 -6.18 -5.64 2.56
CA GLN A 47 -6.98 -4.84 3.49
C GLN A 47 -6.41 -4.82 4.91
N GLN A 48 -5.98 -5.97 5.43
CA GLN A 48 -5.31 -6.04 6.73
C GLN A 48 -3.99 -5.29 6.73
N LEU A 49 -3.18 -5.45 5.67
CA LEU A 49 -1.90 -4.75 5.53
C LEU A 49 -2.09 -3.23 5.59
N VAL A 50 -3.01 -2.68 4.79
CA VAL A 50 -3.31 -1.24 4.83
C VAL A 50 -3.88 -0.82 6.19
N THR A 51 -4.77 -1.61 6.79
CA THR A 51 -5.32 -1.32 8.12
C THR A 51 -4.22 -1.22 9.17
N GLN A 52 -3.21 -2.09 9.13
CA GLN A 52 -2.07 -2.04 10.04
C GLN A 52 -1.17 -0.83 9.78
N LEU A 53 -0.92 -0.49 8.51
CA LEU A 53 -0.16 0.71 8.15
C LEU A 53 -0.84 2.00 8.66
N VAL A 54 -2.18 2.05 8.60
CA VAL A 54 -2.99 3.15 9.15
C VAL A 54 -2.98 3.14 10.68
N ALA A 55 -3.12 1.97 11.32
CA ALA A 55 -3.07 1.83 12.77
C ALA A 55 -1.73 2.29 13.36
N ASN A 56 -0.62 2.02 12.68
CA ASN A 56 0.72 2.48 13.05
C ASN A 56 0.97 3.97 12.75
N LYS A 57 -0.03 4.69 12.22
CA LYS A 57 0.06 6.10 11.78
C LYS A 57 1.15 6.37 10.74
N TRP A 58 1.55 5.37 9.97
CA TRP A 58 2.52 5.53 8.89
C TRP A 58 1.88 6.07 7.61
N VAL A 59 0.60 5.75 7.41
CA VAL A 59 -0.15 6.07 6.19
C VAL A 59 -1.54 6.55 6.55
N SER A 60 -2.05 7.58 5.85
CA SER A 60 -3.43 8.03 6.00
C SER A 60 -4.38 7.25 5.09
N GLN A 61 -5.62 7.04 5.54
CA GLN A 61 -6.64 6.30 4.77
C GLN A 61 -6.99 7.00 3.43
N GLU A 62 -6.82 8.31 3.32
CA GLU A 62 -7.03 9.06 2.07
C GLU A 62 -5.87 8.94 1.07
N GLU A 63 -4.68 8.57 1.57
CA GLU A 63 -3.47 8.49 0.76
C GLU A 63 -3.20 7.07 0.25
N CYS A 64 -3.84 6.06 0.86
CA CYS A 64 -3.78 4.67 0.45
C CYS A 64 -5.19 4.06 0.43
N LEU A 65 -5.71 3.83 -0.77
CA LEU A 65 -7.04 3.29 -1.01
C LEU A 65 -6.98 1.86 -1.53
N ILE A 66 -7.93 1.05 -1.09
CA ILE A 66 -8.13 -0.30 -1.60
C ILE A 66 -9.29 -0.25 -2.59
N GLY A 67 -8.98 -0.51 -3.86
CA GLY A 67 -9.98 -0.77 -4.88
C GLY A 67 -10.34 -2.25 -4.97
N ARG A 68 -11.20 -2.59 -5.93
CA ARG A 68 -11.74 -3.95 -6.10
C ARG A 68 -10.68 -5.03 -6.34
N THR A 69 -9.62 -4.69 -7.07
CA THR A 69 -8.53 -5.63 -7.43
C THR A 69 -7.14 -5.09 -7.15
N LYS A 70 -7.04 -3.80 -6.81
CA LYS A 70 -5.78 -3.07 -6.70
C LYS A 70 -5.72 -2.19 -5.47
N VAL A 71 -4.52 -1.95 -4.97
CA VAL A 71 -4.21 -0.90 -4.00
C VAL A 71 -3.67 0.33 -4.72
N PHE A 72 -4.15 1.50 -4.34
CA PHE A 72 -3.79 2.80 -4.88
C PHE A 72 -3.11 3.62 -3.80
N ALA A 73 -1.90 4.10 -4.02
CA ALA A 73 -1.21 4.95 -3.05
C ALA A 73 -0.64 6.22 -3.69
N LYS A 74 -0.64 7.31 -2.94
CA LYS A 74 0.05 8.55 -3.32
C LYS A 74 1.56 8.34 -3.33
N SER A 75 2.27 9.25 -4.00
CA SER A 75 3.74 9.19 -4.11
C SER A 75 4.44 9.22 -2.75
N THR A 76 3.95 10.01 -1.80
CA THR A 76 4.48 10.08 -0.43
C THR A 76 4.46 8.71 0.27
N VAL A 77 3.35 8.00 0.17
CA VAL A 77 3.15 6.67 0.75
C VAL A 77 4.00 5.63 0.02
N GLN A 78 4.06 5.69 -1.30
CA GLN A 78 4.91 4.81 -2.10
C GLN A 78 6.37 4.95 -1.68
N ASP A 79 6.88 6.18 -1.59
CA ASP A 79 8.27 6.44 -1.23
C ASP A 79 8.58 5.96 0.20
N PHE A 80 7.62 6.06 1.12
CA PHE A 80 7.74 5.50 2.46
C PHE A 80 7.82 3.97 2.43
N LEU A 81 6.90 3.31 1.72
CA LEU A 81 6.84 1.85 1.64
C LEU A 81 8.10 1.24 0.99
N GLU A 82 8.65 1.90 -0.03
CA GLU A 82 9.89 1.45 -0.67
C GLU A 82 11.13 1.67 0.21
N ARG A 83 11.12 2.65 1.12
CA ARG A 83 12.20 2.86 2.12
C ARG A 83 12.11 1.92 3.31
N ALA A 84 10.90 1.53 3.70
CA ALA A 84 10.65 0.72 4.89
C ALA A 84 10.74 -0.80 4.63
N ARG A 85 10.74 -1.20 3.35
CA ARG A 85 10.95 -2.58 2.90
C ARG A 85 12.43 -2.96 2.96
#